data_AF-A0A965VFD4-F1
#
_entry.id   AF-A0A965VFD4-F1
#
_cell.length_a   1.000
_cell.length_b   1.000
_cell.length_c   1.000
_cell.angle_alpha   90.00
_cell.angle_beta   90.00
_cell.angle_gamma   90.00
#
_symmetry.space_group_name_H-M   'P 1'
#
loop_
_entity.id
_entity.type
_entity.pdbx_description
1 polymer ?
#
loop_
_entity_poly.entity_id
_entity_poly.type
_entity_poly.pdbx_seq_one_letter_code
_entity_poly.pdbx_strand_id
1 'polypeptide(L)'
;NEFALDLGFAQQLSKSFGLGVSMRYINSSISRAYFNGSSGNAANSVAVDLGGTYRPKTFSVNGKTMHLTSGFLFSNVGAKIKYSNDENFLPMNLRLGVGLKTEFDAYNALSVYFDVNKLLVPTPPVYKYKLDASGKPTTEIELDPSTGKRLIASGKDPNVDVVTGLFQSFNDAPTGFREELQELNLSFGTEYNYNNLLFVRGGYFYEPIQKGGRQFITLGFGTRLKVLHFDGSYLIPTSLNNPLQNTWRISLSFYFDEAGKESPEP
;
A
#
# COMPACT_ATOMS: atom_id res chain seq x y z
N ASN A 1 -7.25 20.36 7.08
CA ASN A 1 -6.61 19.30 7.86
C ASN A 1 -7.17 17.98 7.41
N GLU A 2 -6.29 17.01 7.23
CA GLU A 2 -6.66 15.63 6.89
C GLU A 2 -6.22 14.76 8.07
N PHE A 3 -7.07 13.82 8.48
CA PHE A 3 -6.71 12.87 9.52
C PHE A 3 -7.48 11.56 9.32
N ALA A 4 -6.94 10.50 9.90
CA ALA A 4 -7.61 9.23 10.04
C ALA A 4 -7.51 8.73 11.48
N LEU A 5 -8.54 8.03 11.93
CA LEU A 5 -8.58 7.33 13.20
C LEU A 5 -8.76 5.84 12.92
N ASP A 6 -7.83 5.03 13.39
CA ASP A 6 -7.82 3.58 13.21
C ASP A 6 -8.03 2.87 14.55
N LEU A 7 -8.92 1.88 14.57
CA LEU A 7 -9.09 0.94 15.68
C LEU A 7 -8.94 -0.48 15.15
N GLY A 8 -8.01 -1.25 15.71
CA GLY A 8 -7.68 -2.58 15.23
C GLY A 8 -7.74 -3.65 16.31
N PHE A 9 -8.07 -4.87 15.89
CA PHE A 9 -8.00 -6.09 16.69
C PHE A 9 -7.23 -7.15 15.92
N ALA A 10 -6.33 -7.88 16.59
CA ALA A 10 -5.60 -8.99 16.00
C ALA A 10 -5.58 -10.19 16.94
N GLN A 11 -5.69 -11.38 16.35
CA GLN A 11 -5.75 -12.65 17.07
C GLN A 11 -4.81 -13.66 16.41
N GLN A 12 -4.04 -14.36 17.24
CA GLN A 12 -3.35 -15.57 16.82
C GLN A 12 -4.37 -16.72 16.76
N LEU A 13 -4.65 -17.21 15.55
CA LEU A 13 -5.64 -18.28 15.30
C LEU A 13 -5.02 -19.67 15.36
N SER A 14 -3.72 -19.79 15.08
CA SER A 14 -2.95 -21.02 15.28
C SER A 14 -1.51 -20.70 15.66
N LYS A 15 -0.72 -21.73 15.98
CA LYS A 15 0.72 -21.56 16.27
C LYS A 15 1.49 -20.86 15.14
N SER A 16 1.00 -20.92 13.91
CA SER A 16 1.67 -20.35 12.74
C SER A 16 0.87 -19.30 11.99
N PHE A 17 -0.37 -19.00 12.40
CA PHE A 17 -1.22 -18.05 11.67
C PHE A 17 -1.88 -17.05 12.61
N GLY A 18 -1.74 -15.76 12.27
CA GLY A 18 -2.44 -14.66 12.92
C GLY A 18 -3.25 -13.87 11.90
N LEU A 19 -4.37 -13.31 12.36
CA LEU A 19 -5.27 -12.49 11.57
C LEU A 19 -5.52 -11.17 12.31
N GLY A 20 -5.65 -10.08 11.56
CA GLY A 20 -5.99 -8.76 12.08
C GLY A 20 -7.05 -8.08 11.24
N VAL A 21 -7.91 -7.31 11.90
CA VAL A 21 -8.92 -6.45 11.30
C VAL A 21 -8.82 -5.06 11.91
N SER A 22 -8.90 -4.03 11.10
CA SER A 22 -9.02 -2.65 11.57
C SER A 22 -10.17 -1.93 10.90
N MET A 23 -10.80 -1.02 11.64
CA MET A 23 -11.74 -0.03 11.13
C MET A 23 -11.07 1.33 11.13
N ARG A 24 -11.26 2.08 10.05
CA ARG A 24 -10.69 3.41 9.85
C ARG A 24 -11.79 4.41 9.57
N TYR A 25 -11.83 5.49 10.35
CA TYR A 25 -12.55 6.70 10.00
C TYR A 25 -11.59 7.68 9.31
N ILE A 26 -12.00 8.24 8.17
CA ILE A 26 -11.21 9.14 7.35
C ILE A 26 -11.93 10.49 7.29
N ASN A 27 -11.21 11.57 7.56
CA ASN A 27 -11.63 12.94 7.28
C ASN A 27 -10.58 13.58 6.37
N SER A 28 -10.99 14.03 5.19
CA SER A 28 -10.14 14.78 4.27
C SER A 28 -10.75 16.12 3.92
N SER A 29 -9.91 17.14 3.93
CA SER A 29 -10.29 18.50 3.57
C SER A 29 -9.55 19.00 2.34
N ILE A 30 -9.12 18.10 1.44
CA ILE A 30 -8.29 18.43 0.27
C ILE A 30 -8.96 19.42 -0.69
N SER A 31 -10.29 19.38 -0.80
CA SER A 31 -11.06 20.26 -1.67
C SER A 31 -11.37 21.64 -1.09
N ARG A 32 -10.89 21.97 0.13
CA ARG A 32 -11.12 23.30 0.74
C ARG A 32 -10.39 24.45 0.05
N ALA A 33 -9.76 24.21 -1.11
CA ALA A 33 -9.25 25.25 -1.98
C ALA A 33 -10.43 25.96 -2.67
N TYR A 34 -10.50 27.29 -2.51
CA TYR A 34 -11.40 28.14 -3.29
C TYR A 34 -11.03 28.05 -4.77
N PHE A 35 -11.87 27.41 -5.57
CA PHE A 35 -11.81 27.47 -7.04
C PHE A 35 -13.17 27.96 -7.56
N ASN A 36 -13.18 29.09 -8.29
CA ASN A 36 -14.38 29.66 -8.92
C ASN A 36 -15.59 29.88 -7.98
N GLY A 37 -15.37 30.44 -6.78
CA GLY A 37 -16.47 30.91 -5.91
C GLY A 37 -17.29 29.81 -5.22
N SER A 38 -16.92 28.53 -5.36
CA SER A 38 -17.51 27.42 -4.60
C SER A 38 -16.52 26.89 -3.57
N SER A 39 -16.95 26.79 -2.31
CA SER A 39 -16.16 26.13 -1.26
C SER A 39 -16.26 24.62 -1.41
N GLY A 40 -15.15 23.92 -1.61
CA GLY A 40 -15.15 22.46 -1.50
C GLY A 40 -15.32 22.03 -0.04
N ASN A 41 -16.15 21.02 0.17
CA ASN A 41 -16.49 20.51 1.50
C ASN A 41 -15.48 19.46 1.95
N ALA A 42 -15.21 19.40 3.25
CA ALA A 42 -14.53 18.25 3.83
C ALA A 42 -15.37 17.00 3.58
N ALA A 43 -14.71 15.91 3.24
CA ALA A 43 -15.34 14.63 2.98
C ALA A 43 -14.92 13.61 4.04
N ASN A 44 -15.88 12.77 4.41
CA ASN A 44 -15.66 11.69 5.37
C ASN A 44 -15.86 10.34 4.68
N SER A 45 -15.14 9.34 5.13
CA SER A 45 -15.42 7.95 4.76
C SER A 45 -15.04 7.00 5.89
N VAL A 46 -15.48 5.75 5.75
CA VAL A 46 -15.12 4.64 6.62
C VAL A 46 -14.55 3.52 5.77
N ALA A 47 -13.53 2.85 6.30
CA ALA A 47 -12.90 1.71 5.66
C ALA A 47 -12.56 0.61 6.66
N VAL A 48 -12.34 -0.58 6.13
CA VAL A 48 -11.90 -1.76 6.85
C VAL A 48 -10.62 -2.30 6.22
N ASP A 49 -9.70 -2.72 7.05
CA ASP A 49 -8.53 -3.50 6.64
C ASP A 49 -8.66 -4.94 7.18
N LEU A 50 -8.20 -5.90 6.39
CA LEU A 50 -8.10 -7.31 6.75
C LEU A 50 -6.72 -7.82 6.35
N GLY A 51 -5.94 -8.26 7.35
CA GLY A 51 -4.60 -8.77 7.14
C GLY A 51 -4.37 -10.12 7.81
N GLY A 52 -3.50 -10.92 7.22
CA GLY A 52 -3.09 -12.20 7.78
C GLY A 52 -1.58 -12.39 7.69
N THR A 53 -1.00 -13.06 8.67
CA THR A 53 0.43 -13.41 8.70
C THR A 53 0.59 -14.88 9.00
N TYR A 54 1.40 -15.56 8.19
CA TYR A 54 1.79 -16.95 8.36
C TYR A 54 3.29 -17.05 8.67
N ARG A 55 3.61 -17.66 9.81
CA ARG A 55 4.96 -17.90 10.35
C ARG A 55 5.10 -19.39 10.72
N PRO A 56 5.59 -20.24 9.81
CA PRO A 56 5.84 -21.63 10.13
C PRO A 56 6.94 -21.76 11.20
N LYS A 57 7.15 -22.98 11.70
CA LYS A 57 8.28 -23.26 12.58
C LYS A 57 9.59 -22.92 11.89
N THR A 58 10.56 -22.50 12.68
CA THR A 58 11.93 -22.26 12.24
C THR A 58 12.55 -23.53 11.67
N PHE A 59 13.43 -23.37 10.70
CA PHE A 59 14.19 -24.47 10.11
C PHE A 59 15.67 -24.08 10.02
N SER A 60 16.55 -25.07 9.91
CA SER A 60 17.99 -24.83 9.87
C SER A 60 18.56 -25.16 8.50
N VAL A 61 19.41 -24.27 7.97
CA VAL A 61 20.14 -24.48 6.71
C VAL A 61 21.61 -24.17 6.98
N ASN A 62 22.50 -25.14 6.75
CA ASN A 62 23.95 -25.01 7.01
C ASN A 62 24.27 -24.52 8.44
N GLY A 63 23.56 -25.03 9.45
CA GLY A 63 23.74 -24.65 10.85
C GLY A 63 23.17 -23.29 11.26
N LYS A 64 22.56 -22.54 10.33
CA LYS A 64 21.94 -21.23 10.59
C LYS A 64 20.43 -21.39 10.75
N THR A 65 19.85 -20.70 11.73
CA THR A 65 18.40 -20.71 11.98
C THR A 65 17.71 -19.75 11.02
N MET A 66 16.64 -20.23 10.39
CA MET A 66 15.84 -19.50 9.40
C MET A 66 14.42 -19.30 9.89
N HIS A 67 13.90 -18.08 9.75
CA HIS A 67 12.52 -17.72 10.04
C HIS A 67 11.85 -17.24 8.77
N LEU A 68 10.89 -18.02 8.26
CA LEU A 68 10.03 -17.60 7.14
C LEU A 68 8.81 -16.85 7.67
N THR A 69 8.44 -15.77 7.02
CA THR A 69 7.18 -15.07 7.22
C THR A 69 6.54 -14.82 5.86
N SER A 70 5.24 -15.01 5.76
CA SER A 70 4.45 -14.56 4.61
C SER A 70 3.18 -13.88 5.12
N GLY A 71 2.58 -13.03 4.30
CA GLY A 71 1.37 -12.34 4.71
C GLY A 71 0.62 -11.71 3.56
N PHE A 72 -0.60 -11.31 3.86
CA PHE A 72 -1.44 -10.54 2.95
C PHE A 72 -2.12 -9.40 3.71
N LEU A 73 -2.53 -8.37 2.98
CA LEU A 73 -3.33 -7.27 3.48
C LEU A 73 -4.27 -6.77 2.39
N PHE A 74 -5.56 -6.76 2.69
CA PHE A 74 -6.54 -5.91 2.02
C PHE A 74 -6.72 -4.66 2.87
N SER A 75 -6.41 -3.48 2.32
CA SER A 75 -6.49 -2.22 3.06
C SER A 75 -7.41 -1.21 2.39
N ASN A 76 -7.99 -0.31 3.19
CA ASN A 76 -8.86 0.79 2.82
C ASN A 76 -10.14 0.36 2.08
N VAL A 77 -10.63 -0.87 2.30
CA VAL A 77 -11.87 -1.35 1.67
C VAL A 77 -13.05 -0.68 2.36
N GLY A 78 -13.72 0.23 1.67
CA GLY A 78 -14.68 1.13 2.31
C GLY A 78 -15.54 1.92 1.35
N ALA A 79 -16.45 2.71 1.92
CA ALA A 79 -17.35 3.55 1.13
C ALA A 79 -16.56 4.58 0.29
N LYS A 80 -17.09 4.94 -0.87
CA LYS A 80 -16.50 5.99 -1.70
C LYS A 80 -16.53 7.32 -0.95
N ILE A 81 -15.49 8.14 -1.18
CA ILE A 81 -15.39 9.49 -0.61
C ILE A 81 -15.87 10.52 -1.62
N LYS A 82 -16.67 11.49 -1.15
CA LYS A 82 -17.33 12.48 -2.00
C LYS A 82 -16.91 13.89 -1.62
N TYR A 83 -16.12 14.53 -2.48
CA TYR A 83 -15.67 15.93 -2.29
C TYR A 83 -16.54 16.96 -3.03
N SER A 84 -17.30 16.50 -4.02
CA SER A 84 -18.15 17.30 -4.90
C SER A 84 -19.42 16.51 -5.24
N ASN A 85 -19.91 16.56 -6.48
CA ASN A 85 -20.99 15.70 -6.95
C ASN A 85 -20.53 14.27 -7.22
N ASP A 86 -19.23 14.07 -7.45
CA ASP A 86 -18.64 12.79 -7.82
C ASP A 86 -18.13 12.00 -6.62
N GLU A 87 -18.36 10.69 -6.66
CA GLU A 87 -17.87 9.73 -5.67
C GLU A 87 -16.56 9.10 -6.15
N ASN A 88 -15.56 9.06 -5.28
CA ASN A 88 -14.23 8.53 -5.58
C ASN A 88 -13.95 7.30 -4.73
N PHE A 89 -13.36 6.26 -5.31
CA PHE A 89 -12.90 5.12 -4.54
C PHE A 89 -11.83 5.55 -3.52
N LEU A 90 -11.87 4.95 -2.33
CA LEU A 90 -10.70 4.95 -1.46
C LEU A 90 -9.56 4.16 -2.15
N PRO A 91 -8.29 4.43 -1.80
CA PRO A 91 -7.15 3.69 -2.33
C PRO A 91 -7.11 2.27 -1.73
N MET A 92 -8.01 1.41 -2.21
CA MET A 92 -8.08 0.00 -1.85
C MET A 92 -6.84 -0.70 -2.37
N ASN A 93 -6.15 -1.48 -1.54
CA ASN A 93 -4.95 -2.19 -1.97
C ASN A 93 -5.00 -3.65 -1.53
N LEU A 94 -4.45 -4.52 -2.37
CA LEU A 94 -4.01 -5.86 -1.97
C LEU A 94 -2.48 -5.85 -1.93
N ARG A 95 -1.92 -6.22 -0.78
CA ARG A 95 -0.50 -6.48 -0.61
C ARG A 95 -0.29 -7.95 -0.27
N LEU A 96 0.69 -8.56 -0.93
CA LEU A 96 1.22 -9.89 -0.61
C LEU A 96 2.71 -9.73 -0.30
N GLY A 97 3.18 -10.36 0.77
CA GLY A 97 4.55 -10.20 1.24
C GLY A 97 5.16 -11.51 1.70
N VAL A 98 6.48 -11.62 1.54
CA VAL A 98 7.31 -12.72 2.03
C VAL A 98 8.60 -12.15 2.63
N GLY A 99 9.04 -12.73 3.73
CA GLY A 99 10.28 -12.37 4.41
C GLY A 99 11.01 -13.59 4.92
N LEU A 100 12.34 -13.55 4.83
CA LEU A 100 13.23 -14.58 5.37
C LEU A 100 14.26 -13.90 6.27
N LYS A 101 14.30 -14.29 7.54
CA LYS A 101 15.35 -13.89 8.49
C LYS A 101 16.30 -15.07 8.71
N THR A 102 17.58 -14.82 8.57
CA THR A 102 18.68 -15.74 8.88
C THR A 102 19.40 -15.24 10.11
N GLU A 103 19.48 -16.07 11.16
CA GLU A 103 20.32 -15.84 12.32
C GLU A 103 21.67 -16.55 12.09
N PHE A 104 22.74 -15.76 12.00
CA PHE A 104 24.08 -16.27 11.76
C PHE A 104 24.75 -16.75 13.05
N ASP A 105 24.52 -16.02 14.14
CA ASP A 105 24.97 -16.31 15.49
C ASP A 105 24.06 -15.58 16.51
N ALA A 106 24.46 -15.52 17.78
CA ALA A 106 23.69 -14.89 18.85
C ALA A 106 23.48 -13.37 18.68
N TYR A 107 24.32 -12.71 17.87
CA TYR A 107 24.34 -11.27 17.69
C TYR A 107 23.94 -10.84 16.28
N ASN A 108 24.24 -11.64 15.26
CA ASN A 108 24.12 -11.23 13.87
C ASN A 108 22.92 -11.89 13.19
N ALA A 109 22.01 -11.06 12.65
CA ALA A 109 20.93 -11.54 11.80
C ALA A 109 20.78 -10.69 10.53
N LEU A 110 20.44 -11.35 9.42
CA LEU A 110 20.09 -10.71 8.15
C LEU A 110 18.67 -11.11 7.76
N SER A 111 17.86 -10.12 7.40
CA SER A 111 16.52 -10.33 6.88
C SER A 111 16.40 -9.78 5.46
N VAL A 112 15.64 -10.48 4.62
CA VAL A 112 15.29 -10.05 3.27
C VAL A 112 13.78 -10.15 3.11
N TYR A 113 13.18 -9.15 2.45
CA TYR A 113 11.74 -9.01 2.28
C TYR A 113 11.40 -8.65 0.84
N PHE A 114 10.27 -9.17 0.37
CA PHE A 114 9.70 -8.86 -0.93
C PHE A 114 8.19 -8.74 -0.82
N ASP A 115 7.65 -7.63 -1.32
CA ASP A 115 6.22 -7.35 -1.38
C ASP A 115 5.78 -7.05 -2.82
N VAL A 116 4.57 -7.51 -3.14
CA VAL A 116 3.81 -7.09 -4.32
C VAL A 116 2.54 -6.41 -3.84
N ASN A 117 2.23 -5.23 -4.39
CA ASN A 117 1.05 -4.46 -4.04
C ASN A 117 0.27 -4.06 -5.30
N LYS A 118 -1.02 -4.38 -5.37
CA LYS A 118 -1.94 -3.94 -6.43
C LYS A 118 -2.96 -2.96 -5.86
N LEU A 119 -3.19 -1.86 -6.57
CA LEU A 119 -4.31 -0.96 -6.30
C LEU A 119 -5.59 -1.61 -6.84
N LEU A 120 -6.59 -1.77 -5.98
CA LEU A 120 -7.85 -2.46 -6.28
C LEU A 120 -8.96 -1.47 -6.65
N VAL A 121 -8.64 -0.44 -7.41
CA VAL A 121 -9.62 0.54 -7.91
C VAL A 121 -9.76 0.40 -9.41
N PRO A 122 -10.93 0.70 -10.01
CA PRO A 122 -11.11 0.56 -11.43
C PRO A 122 -10.11 1.34 -12.28
N THR A 123 -9.51 0.67 -13.26
CA THR A 123 -8.66 1.30 -14.28
C THR A 123 -9.52 2.13 -15.23
N PRO A 124 -9.12 3.37 -15.58
CA PRO A 124 -9.85 4.17 -16.55
C PRO A 124 -9.99 3.44 -17.91
N PRO A 125 -11.21 3.31 -18.46
CA PRO A 125 -11.41 2.66 -19.76
C PRO A 125 -11.03 3.58 -20.92
N VAL A 126 -10.94 2.99 -22.11
CA VAL A 126 -10.91 3.74 -23.37
C VAL A 126 -12.34 3.87 -23.89
N TYR A 127 -12.86 5.10 -23.96
CA TYR A 127 -14.19 5.38 -24.50
C TYR A 127 -14.21 5.35 -26.03
N LYS A 128 -15.38 4.98 -26.58
CA LYS A 128 -15.64 5.03 -28.02
C LYS A 128 -16.05 6.45 -28.43
N TYR A 129 -15.40 6.99 -29.45
CA TYR A 129 -15.71 8.31 -29.99
C TYR A 129 -16.62 8.20 -31.22
N LYS A 130 -17.53 9.17 -31.38
CA LYS A 130 -18.38 9.27 -32.57
C LYS A 130 -17.51 9.48 -33.80
N LEU A 131 -17.93 8.94 -34.94
CA LEU A 131 -17.27 9.18 -36.22
C LEU A 131 -17.91 10.36 -36.96
N ASP A 132 -17.10 11.16 -37.64
CA ASP A 132 -17.59 12.18 -38.57
C ASP A 132 -18.13 11.56 -39.87
N ALA A 133 -18.67 12.39 -40.76
CA ALA A 133 -19.18 11.95 -42.06
C ALA A 133 -18.11 11.31 -42.97
N SER A 134 -16.82 11.45 -42.63
CA SER A 134 -15.68 10.84 -43.34
C SER A 134 -15.15 9.58 -42.64
N GLY A 135 -15.81 9.11 -41.57
CA GLY A 135 -15.43 7.92 -40.82
C GLY A 135 -14.28 8.13 -39.83
N LYS A 136 -13.88 9.37 -39.52
CA LYS A 136 -12.81 9.67 -38.55
C LYS A 136 -13.37 9.93 -37.15
N PRO A 137 -12.68 9.49 -36.07
CA PRO A 137 -13.09 9.79 -34.70
C PRO A 137 -13.13 11.30 -34.43
N THR A 138 -14.23 11.75 -33.85
CA THR A 138 -14.42 13.10 -33.32
C THR A 138 -13.94 13.16 -31.86
N THR A 139 -14.06 14.33 -31.22
CA THR A 139 -13.78 14.50 -29.78
C THR A 139 -14.98 14.15 -28.89
N GLU A 140 -16.13 13.80 -29.48
CA GLU A 140 -17.34 13.45 -28.72
C GLU A 140 -17.40 11.96 -28.44
N ILE A 141 -17.64 11.62 -27.17
CA ILE A 141 -17.88 10.22 -26.76
C ILE A 141 -19.26 9.78 -27.24
N GLU A 142 -19.32 8.59 -27.82
CA GLU A 142 -20.57 7.96 -28.23
C GLU A 142 -21.34 7.49 -26.98
N LEU A 143 -22.64 7.77 -26.94
CA LEU A 143 -23.51 7.39 -25.83
C LEU A 143 -24.43 6.26 -26.29
N ASP A 144 -24.70 5.32 -25.40
CA ASP A 144 -25.71 4.30 -25.59
C ASP A 144 -27.08 4.98 -25.70
N PRO A 145 -27.85 4.77 -26.80
CA PRO A 145 -29.12 5.44 -27.02
C PRO A 145 -30.22 5.00 -26.04
N SER A 146 -30.07 3.85 -25.38
CA SER A 146 -31.04 3.31 -24.43
C SER A 146 -30.75 3.70 -22.97
N THR A 147 -29.47 3.81 -22.60
CA THR A 147 -29.07 4.07 -21.20
C THR A 147 -28.45 5.45 -20.98
N GLY A 148 -28.05 6.15 -22.04
CA GLY A 148 -27.31 7.42 -21.97
C GLY A 148 -25.88 7.27 -21.43
N LYS A 149 -25.41 6.04 -21.18
CA LYS A 149 -24.05 5.79 -20.69
C LYS A 149 -23.02 5.97 -21.81
N ARG A 150 -21.81 6.38 -21.44
CA ARG A 150 -20.66 6.45 -22.36
C ARG A 150 -20.29 5.05 -22.85
N LEU A 151 -20.22 4.86 -24.16
CA LEU A 151 -19.80 3.59 -24.74
C LEU A 151 -18.30 3.39 -24.56
N ILE A 152 -17.93 2.18 -24.15
CA ILE A 152 -16.55 1.78 -23.88
C ILE A 152 -16.03 1.00 -25.08
N ALA A 153 -14.90 1.42 -25.63
CA ALA A 153 -14.20 0.72 -26.70
C ALA A 153 -13.30 -0.40 -26.15
N SER A 154 -12.63 -0.17 -25.01
CA SER A 154 -11.86 -1.20 -24.29
C SER A 154 -11.78 -0.89 -22.79
N GLY A 155 -11.63 -1.94 -21.97
CA GLY A 155 -11.67 -1.88 -20.51
C GLY A 155 -13.07 -2.12 -19.94
N LYS A 156 -13.31 -1.73 -18.69
CA LYS A 156 -14.61 -1.90 -18.00
C LYS A 156 -15.18 -0.58 -17.48
N ASP A 157 -16.48 -0.57 -17.16
CA ASP A 157 -17.15 0.59 -16.57
C ASP A 157 -16.52 0.93 -15.21
N PRO A 158 -15.93 2.12 -15.03
CA PRO A 158 -15.34 2.52 -13.75
C PRO A 158 -16.40 3.00 -12.76
N ASN A 159 -17.63 3.29 -13.22
CA ASN A 159 -18.71 3.78 -12.38
C ASN A 159 -19.53 2.61 -11.81
N VAL A 160 -18.88 1.84 -10.94
CA VAL A 160 -19.46 0.65 -10.28
C VAL A 160 -19.37 0.77 -8.77
N ASP A 161 -20.10 -0.06 -8.04
CA ASP A 161 -20.01 -0.14 -6.58
C ASP A 161 -18.63 -0.63 -6.10
N VAL A 162 -18.32 -0.39 -4.82
CA VAL A 162 -17.02 -0.71 -4.21
C VAL A 162 -16.60 -2.17 -4.42
N VAL A 163 -17.52 -3.11 -4.15
CA VAL A 163 -17.24 -4.54 -4.26
C VAL A 163 -16.98 -4.95 -5.71
N THR A 164 -17.78 -4.45 -6.65
CA THR A 164 -17.60 -4.69 -8.08
C THR A 164 -16.28 -4.09 -8.55
N GLY A 165 -15.97 -2.86 -8.14
CA GLY A 165 -14.71 -2.18 -8.44
C GLY A 165 -13.50 -2.96 -7.96
N LEU A 166 -13.57 -3.49 -6.73
CA LEU A 166 -12.53 -4.32 -6.15
C LEU A 166 -12.25 -5.57 -6.98
N PHE A 167 -13.27 -6.37 -7.30
CA PHE A 167 -13.06 -7.61 -8.04
C PHE A 167 -12.77 -7.39 -9.53
N GLN A 168 -13.33 -6.35 -10.15
CA GLN A 168 -13.10 -6.09 -11.56
C GLN A 168 -11.68 -5.56 -11.83
N SER A 169 -11.06 -4.89 -10.85
CA SER A 169 -9.71 -4.30 -10.97
C SER A 169 -8.60 -5.28 -11.34
N PHE A 170 -8.85 -6.59 -11.26
CA PHE A 170 -7.90 -7.62 -11.68
C PHE A 170 -7.91 -7.90 -13.18
N ASN A 171 -8.90 -7.39 -13.91
CA ASN A 171 -9.09 -7.64 -15.33
C ASN A 171 -9.95 -6.53 -15.96
N ASP A 172 -9.56 -5.27 -15.75
CA ASP A 172 -10.24 -4.10 -16.31
C ASP A 172 -9.34 -3.22 -17.18
N ALA A 173 -8.04 -3.51 -17.23
CA ALA A 173 -7.08 -2.77 -18.04
C ALA A 173 -7.47 -2.78 -19.54
N PRO A 174 -7.56 -1.61 -20.18
CA PRO A 174 -7.97 -1.49 -21.58
C PRO A 174 -6.98 -2.10 -22.57
N THR A 175 -5.71 -2.26 -22.22
CA THR A 175 -4.70 -2.94 -23.06
C THR A 175 -4.44 -4.39 -22.63
N GLY A 176 -5.27 -4.92 -21.72
CA GLY A 176 -5.28 -6.31 -21.29
C GLY A 176 -4.19 -6.66 -20.27
N PHE A 177 -3.85 -7.95 -20.18
CA PHE A 177 -3.01 -8.51 -19.10
C PHE A 177 -1.62 -7.86 -18.96
N ARG A 178 -1.03 -7.35 -20.06
CA ARG A 178 0.27 -6.69 -20.00
C ARG A 178 0.22 -5.41 -19.15
N GLU A 179 -0.88 -4.66 -19.24
CA GLU A 179 -1.09 -3.47 -18.42
C GLU A 179 -1.46 -3.83 -16.98
N GLU A 180 -2.23 -4.90 -16.76
CA GLU A 180 -2.52 -5.42 -15.42
C GLU A 180 -1.24 -5.73 -14.63
N LEU A 181 -0.23 -6.32 -15.28
CA LEU A 181 1.08 -6.56 -14.66
C LEU A 181 1.85 -5.27 -14.36
N GLN A 182 1.59 -4.18 -15.09
CA GLN A 182 2.18 -2.86 -14.84
C GLN A 182 1.51 -2.13 -13.69
N GLU A 183 0.39 -2.62 -13.16
CA GLU A 183 -0.26 -2.04 -11.98
C GLU A 183 0.26 -2.62 -10.66
N LEU A 184 1.22 -3.54 -10.75
CA LEU A 184 1.87 -4.13 -9.60
C LEU A 184 3.05 -3.26 -9.15
N ASN A 185 2.98 -2.84 -7.89
CA ASN A 185 4.07 -2.18 -7.19
C ASN A 185 4.94 -3.24 -6.51
N LEU A 186 6.24 -3.18 -6.72
CA LEU A 186 7.20 -4.12 -6.15
C LEU A 186 8.04 -3.41 -5.09
N SER A 187 8.23 -4.06 -3.95
CA SER A 187 9.12 -3.57 -2.91
C SER A 187 10.09 -4.67 -2.50
N PHE A 188 11.37 -4.32 -2.40
CA PHE A 188 12.41 -5.18 -1.86
C PHE A 188 13.04 -4.49 -0.66
N GLY A 189 13.33 -5.25 0.40
CA GLY A 189 13.93 -4.72 1.61
C GLY A 189 14.94 -5.69 2.21
N THR A 190 15.96 -5.15 2.86
CA THR A 190 16.89 -5.91 3.66
C THR A 190 17.15 -5.20 4.99
N GLU A 191 17.34 -5.99 6.04
CA GLU A 191 17.69 -5.51 7.37
C GLU A 191 18.84 -6.34 7.91
N TYR A 192 19.91 -5.68 8.34
CA TYR A 192 20.93 -6.27 9.16
C TYR A 192 20.74 -5.81 10.60
N ASN A 193 20.68 -6.77 11.51
CA ASN A 193 20.50 -6.57 12.94
C ASN A 193 21.74 -7.06 13.66
N TYR A 194 22.33 -6.17 14.46
CA TYR A 194 23.43 -6.46 15.36
C TYR A 194 22.96 -6.33 16.82
N ASN A 195 22.99 -7.47 17.53
CA ASN A 195 22.70 -7.65 18.94
C ASN A 195 21.32 -7.12 19.38
N ASN A 196 20.33 -7.11 18.49
CA ASN A 196 19.01 -6.50 18.73
C ASN A 196 19.08 -5.03 19.20
N LEU A 197 20.22 -4.38 18.99
CA LEU A 197 20.54 -3.04 19.45
C LEU A 197 20.65 -2.11 18.25
N LEU A 198 21.43 -2.48 17.23
CA LEU A 198 21.65 -1.68 16.03
C LEU A 198 21.03 -2.35 14.81
N PHE A 199 20.31 -1.54 14.03
CA PHE A 199 19.64 -1.98 12.82
C PHE A 199 20.11 -1.12 11.66
N VAL A 200 20.50 -1.76 10.55
CA VAL A 200 20.79 -1.09 9.29
C VAL A 200 19.86 -1.65 8.23
N ARG A 201 19.18 -0.77 7.49
CA ARG A 201 18.13 -1.15 6.55
C ARG A 201 18.40 -0.53 5.18
N GLY A 202 18.11 -1.31 4.15
CA GLY A 202 18.13 -0.87 2.77
C GLY A 202 16.88 -1.36 2.05
N GLY A 203 16.37 -0.60 1.10
CA GLY A 203 15.22 -1.02 0.32
C GLY A 203 15.17 -0.37 -1.06
N TYR A 204 14.40 -0.98 -1.95
CA TYR A 204 14.07 -0.45 -3.25
C TYR A 204 12.58 -0.59 -3.51
N PHE A 205 11.96 0.50 -3.95
CA PHE A 205 10.57 0.54 -4.36
C PHE A 205 10.49 0.79 -5.86
N TYR A 206 9.68 -0.01 -6.55
CA TYR A 206 9.45 0.10 -7.98
C TYR A 206 7.96 0.13 -8.28
N GLU A 207 7.53 1.23 -8.89
CA GLU A 207 6.23 1.37 -9.54
C GLU A 207 6.44 1.70 -11.03
N PRO A 208 5.69 1.06 -11.94
CA PRO A 208 5.80 1.31 -13.37
C PRO A 208 5.49 2.76 -13.75
N ILE A 209 6.24 3.28 -14.73
CA ILE A 209 6.18 4.69 -15.17
C ILE A 209 4.77 5.05 -15.67
N GLN A 210 4.09 4.11 -16.31
CA GLN A 210 2.73 4.28 -16.83
C GLN A 210 1.65 4.31 -15.73
N LYS A 211 1.97 3.86 -14.51
CA LYS A 211 1.02 3.65 -13.40
C LYS A 211 1.38 4.43 -12.12
N GLY A 212 2.25 5.44 -12.23
CA GLY A 212 2.61 6.36 -11.15
C GLY A 212 4.10 6.71 -11.11
N GLY A 213 4.95 5.80 -11.59
CA GLY A 213 6.38 6.06 -11.84
C GLY A 213 7.21 6.36 -10.60
N ARG A 214 6.75 6.00 -9.40
CA ARG A 214 7.53 6.17 -8.17
C ARG A 214 8.61 5.10 -8.09
N GLN A 215 9.87 5.53 -8.13
CA GLN A 215 11.01 4.63 -7.96
C GLN A 215 12.02 5.29 -7.04
N PHE A 216 12.44 4.57 -6.01
CA PHE A 216 13.36 5.12 -5.01
C PHE A 216 14.08 4.03 -4.21
N ILE A 217 15.28 4.39 -3.77
CA ILE A 217 16.05 3.65 -2.78
C ILE A 217 15.76 4.24 -1.40
N THR A 218 15.67 3.39 -0.38
CA THR A 218 15.62 3.82 1.02
C THR A 218 16.83 3.29 1.77
N LEU A 219 17.40 4.14 2.61
CA LEU A 219 18.42 3.77 3.60
C LEU A 219 17.88 4.11 4.97
N GLY A 220 18.08 3.23 5.94
CA GLY A 220 17.61 3.43 7.30
C GLY A 220 18.57 2.90 8.34
N PHE A 221 18.48 3.48 9.53
CA PHE A 221 19.18 3.01 10.70
C PHE A 221 18.21 3.01 11.88
N GLY A 222 18.43 2.12 12.83
CA GLY A 222 17.62 2.04 14.05
C GLY A 222 18.48 1.67 15.24
N THR A 223 18.06 2.12 16.42
CA THR A 223 18.68 1.73 17.68
C THR A 223 17.64 1.45 18.76
N ARG A 224 17.77 0.34 19.48
CA ARG A 224 16.91 -0.02 20.62
C ARG A 224 17.67 0.08 21.93
N LEU A 225 17.30 1.05 22.77
CA LEU A 225 17.87 1.31 24.08
C LEU A 225 16.83 1.06 25.17
N LYS A 226 16.80 -0.16 25.73
CA LYS A 226 15.78 -0.59 26.71
C LYS A 226 14.37 -0.28 26.15
N VAL A 227 13.60 0.51 26.88
CA VAL A 227 12.23 0.94 26.55
C VAL A 227 12.13 1.86 25.33
N LEU A 228 13.24 2.41 24.80
CA LEU A 228 13.23 3.34 23.67
C LEU A 228 13.71 2.66 22.38
N HIS A 229 13.01 2.87 21.28
CA HIS A 229 13.48 2.49 19.95
C HIS A 229 13.37 3.68 19.01
N PHE A 230 14.51 4.06 18.45
CA PHE A 230 14.63 5.15 17.50
C PHE A 230 14.90 4.59 16.11
N ASP A 231 14.20 5.11 15.10
CA ASP A 231 14.42 4.78 13.70
C ASP A 231 14.56 6.06 12.87
N GLY A 232 15.59 6.09 12.02
CA GLY A 232 15.81 7.11 11.00
C GLY A 232 15.79 6.49 9.61
N SER A 233 15.19 7.17 8.63
CA SER A 233 15.27 6.77 7.23
C SER A 233 15.38 7.96 6.29
N TYR A 234 16.02 7.71 5.16
CA TYR A 234 16.24 8.66 4.08
C TYR A 234 15.85 8.02 2.74
N LEU A 235 15.18 8.80 1.90
CA LEU A 235 14.66 8.35 0.61
C LEU A 235 15.42 9.06 -0.52
N ILE A 236 15.97 8.26 -1.43
CA ILE A 236 16.71 8.71 -2.61
C ILE A 236 15.88 8.34 -3.85
N PRO A 237 15.23 9.30 -4.52
CA PRO A 237 14.44 9.00 -5.71
C PRO A 237 15.34 8.61 -6.88
N THR A 238 14.93 7.60 -7.64
CA THR A 238 15.54 7.22 -8.92
C THR A 238 14.71 7.68 -10.12
N SER A 239 13.47 8.15 -9.88
CA SER A 239 12.63 8.83 -10.86
C SER A 239 12.51 10.35 -10.59
N LEU A 240 12.17 11.11 -11.63
CA LEU A 240 11.96 12.56 -11.55
C LEU A 240 10.68 12.90 -10.76
N ASN A 241 10.72 13.96 -9.95
CA ASN A 241 9.57 14.54 -9.21
C ASN A 241 8.97 13.69 -8.08
N ASN A 242 9.79 13.19 -7.15
CA ASN A 242 9.26 12.62 -5.91
C ASN A 242 9.06 13.73 -4.86
N PRO A 243 7.84 13.98 -4.36
CA PRO A 243 7.57 15.04 -3.39
C PRO A 243 8.24 14.81 -2.03
N LEU A 244 8.71 13.58 -1.75
CA LEU A 244 9.41 13.21 -0.52
C LEU A 244 10.92 13.07 -0.75
N GLN A 245 11.45 13.59 -1.86
CA GLN A 245 12.89 13.64 -2.09
C GLN A 245 13.58 14.45 -0.99
N ASN A 246 14.79 14.03 -0.63
CA ASN A 246 15.64 14.70 0.36
C ASN A 246 14.99 14.89 1.75
N THR A 247 14.01 14.05 2.10
CA THR A 247 13.30 14.11 3.38
C THR A 247 13.82 13.04 4.33
N TRP A 248 14.08 13.44 5.57
CA TRP A 248 14.33 12.52 6.68
C TRP A 248 13.01 12.13 7.34
N ARG A 249 12.84 10.85 7.63
CA ARG A 249 11.75 10.35 8.46
C ARG A 249 12.34 9.81 9.74
N ILE A 250 11.82 10.30 10.86
CA ILE A 250 12.27 9.95 12.21
C ILE A 250 11.08 9.37 12.96
N SER A 251 11.28 8.24 13.61
CA SER A 251 10.28 7.59 14.46
C SER A 251 10.88 7.28 15.82
N LEU A 252 10.06 7.42 16.86
CA LEU A 252 10.40 7.08 18.24
C LEU A 252 9.29 6.22 18.81
N SER A 253 9.65 5.04 19.32
CA SER A 253 8.74 4.08 19.93
C SER A 253 9.12 3.83 21.38
N PHE A 254 8.10 3.64 22.23
CA PHE A 254 8.25 3.38 23.66
C PHE A 254 7.62 2.02 24.00
N TYR A 255 8.38 1.14 24.66
CA TYR A 255 7.94 -0.17 25.11
C TYR A 255 7.74 -0.17 26.62
N PHE A 256 6.50 -0.33 27.07
CA PHE A 256 6.14 -0.28 28.49
C PHE A 256 6.33 -1.62 29.23
N ASP A 257 6.50 -2.74 28.51
CA ASP A 257 6.66 -4.08 29.09
C ASP A 257 8.08 -4.34 29.62
N GLU A 258 9.10 -3.73 29.01
CA GLU A 258 10.50 -3.89 29.46
C GLU A 258 10.82 -3.14 30.76
N ALA A 259 9.95 -2.24 31.23
CA ALA A 259 10.14 -1.55 32.50
C ALA A 259 9.94 -2.46 33.74
N GLY A 260 9.40 -3.67 33.55
CA GLY A 260 9.11 -4.62 34.63
C GLY A 260 9.95 -5.90 34.64
N LYS A 261 10.89 -6.08 33.70
CA LYS A 261 11.82 -7.22 33.70
C LYS A 261 13.21 -6.71 34.06
N GLU A 262 13.50 -6.72 35.36
CA GLU A 262 14.88 -6.66 35.84
C GLU A 262 15.69 -7.71 35.07
N SER A 263 16.75 -7.24 34.42
CA SER A 263 17.78 -8.08 33.82
C SER A 263 18.26 -9.11 34.85
N PRO A 264 18.39 -10.40 34.50
CA PRO A 264 19.09 -11.33 35.38
C PRO A 264 20.52 -10.80 35.52
N GLU A 265 20.88 -10.42 36.74
CA GLU A 265 22.25 -10.10 37.12
C GLU A 265 23.19 -11.29 36.81
N PRO A 266 24.47 -11.01 36.52
CA PRO A 266 25.45 -11.99 36.03
C PRO A 266 25.70 -13.19 36.93
#